data_AF-A0A5S6PZ90-F1
#
_entry.id   AF-A0A5S6PZ90-F1
#
_cell.length_a   1.000
_cell.length_b   1.000
_cell.length_c   1.000
_cell.angle_alpha   90.00
_cell.angle_beta   90.00
_cell.angle_gamma   90.00
#
_symmetry.space_group_name_H-M   'P 1'
#
loop_
_entity.id
_entity.type
_entity.pdbx_description
1 polymer ?
#
loop_
_entity_poly.entity_id
_entity_poly.type
_entity_poly.pdbx_seq_one_letter_code
_entity_poly.pdbx_strand_id
1 'polypeptide(L)'
;MCRCSLLRILVAGILLWLVVYFVYIVYVMDRNATSLSSEDHPVAPTGDPQFSPQRNYTSLLELILRARHYGEKVMGEMGVPVILRQAEMDEATRRFSENQFNVVASEHISVNRSLANCQPADCRKKTYPDDLPATSVIIVFHNEAWSTLLRTVHSVLNRSPTHLLEEIILVDDASTQDHLKKSLDMYLQMLGPKLRLERLQERSGLITARVKGAHLATGKVLTFLDAHVEVTPGWLEPMLFRIYEDRTRVVSPIIDVIDESTFRYTMTADGTWGGFSWALSFRWYTAPSPRLQVADKATPVKTPTIAGGLFSVDKQYFFDIGAYDEGMKIWGGENLELSFRVWMCGGSLEIHPCSHVGHVFRKRTPYTFVGGTNQVIYGNAKRVAEVWMDSYKDFFYLASPGARTVDPGDFSDRQRLRNRLGCKSFRWYLENVYPESEVPITYYSIGFIKNVGTNLCLQMDSHGSKHVPSVRPCQYTLLNQGWSYTGSGQIRSSEQCLSSRLNVEATLEKCILNEPSIFWDYDGASRLFRQRLSSECLAVGQQHDLIFKTCNMDDLAQAWILQKFDALTKVVVPAVSKALQVDYVVQMEESQRCPCRGDGTLPIAETRSLCN
;
A
#
# COMPACT_ATOMS: atom_id res chain seq x y z
N MET A 1 47.13 30.43 -60.18
CA MET A 1 47.63 29.11 -59.74
C MET A 1 47.91 29.09 -58.22
N CYS A 2 46.90 29.16 -57.33
CA CYS A 2 47.16 29.08 -55.87
C CYS A 2 46.04 28.47 -54.98
N ARG A 3 44.98 27.85 -55.54
CA ARG A 3 43.90 27.24 -54.72
C ARG A 3 43.84 25.70 -54.72
N CYS A 4 44.42 25.01 -55.71
CA CYS A 4 44.45 23.53 -55.72
C CYS A 4 45.56 22.92 -54.84
N SER A 5 46.63 23.65 -54.52
CA SER A 5 47.75 23.10 -53.75
C SER A 5 47.46 23.05 -52.24
N LEU A 6 46.70 24.01 -51.71
CA LEU A 6 46.37 24.05 -50.27
C LEU A 6 45.44 22.90 -49.86
N LEU A 7 44.44 22.57 -50.70
CA LEU A 7 43.49 21.49 -50.42
C LEU A 7 44.19 20.12 -50.42
N ARG A 8 45.17 19.91 -51.32
CA ARG A 8 45.97 18.67 -51.34
C ARG A 8 46.84 18.52 -50.10
N ILE A 9 47.41 19.62 -49.59
CA ILE A 9 48.20 19.62 -48.35
C ILE A 9 47.31 19.34 -47.13
N LEU A 10 46.12 19.92 -47.08
CA LEU A 10 45.15 19.69 -46.00
C LEU A 10 44.65 18.23 -45.97
N VAL A 11 44.32 17.67 -47.12
CA VAL A 11 43.89 16.26 -47.24
C VAL A 11 45.04 15.31 -46.89
N ALA A 12 46.26 15.61 -47.32
CA ALA A 12 47.44 14.82 -46.94
C ALA A 12 47.73 14.90 -45.42
N GLY A 13 47.54 16.06 -44.80
CA GLY A 13 47.69 16.24 -43.35
C GLY A 13 46.65 15.47 -42.54
N ILE A 14 45.38 15.44 -43.00
CA ILE A 14 44.31 14.67 -42.36
C ILE A 14 44.57 13.17 -42.49
N LEU A 15 44.98 12.70 -43.68
CA LEU A 15 45.32 11.29 -43.89
C LEU A 15 46.51 10.85 -43.02
N LEU A 16 47.54 11.69 -42.89
CA LEU A 16 48.67 11.43 -42.01
C LEU A 16 48.22 11.30 -40.54
N TRP A 17 47.35 12.20 -40.09
CA TRP A 17 46.80 12.16 -38.73
C TRP A 17 45.94 10.92 -38.46
N LEU A 18 45.14 10.48 -39.44
CA LEU A 18 44.36 9.25 -39.33
C LEU A 18 45.26 8.01 -39.24
N VAL A 19 46.36 7.97 -39.99
CA VAL A 19 47.35 6.88 -39.90
C VAL A 19 48.04 6.87 -38.55
N VAL A 20 48.48 8.03 -38.05
CA VAL A 20 49.10 8.14 -36.71
C VAL A 20 48.13 7.71 -35.61
N TYR A 21 46.86 8.14 -35.70
CA TYR A 21 45.83 7.76 -34.74
C TYR A 21 45.52 6.26 -34.79
N PHE A 22 45.47 5.66 -35.99
CA PHE A 22 45.28 4.22 -36.15
C PHE A 22 46.46 3.42 -35.57
N VAL A 23 47.70 3.83 -35.85
CA VAL A 23 48.90 3.20 -35.27
C VAL A 23 48.92 3.32 -33.74
N TYR A 24 48.48 4.47 -33.19
CA TYR A 24 48.34 4.66 -31.75
C TYR A 24 47.28 3.72 -31.14
N ILE A 25 46.10 3.57 -31.77
CA ILE A 25 45.07 2.62 -31.31
C ILE A 25 45.60 1.19 -31.35
N VAL A 26 46.26 0.77 -32.44
CA VAL A 26 46.84 -0.57 -32.55
C VAL A 26 47.89 -0.80 -31.47
N TYR A 27 48.77 0.18 -31.22
CA TYR A 27 49.77 0.10 -30.16
C TYR A 27 49.17 0.00 -28.75
N VAL A 28 48.07 0.73 -28.47
CA VAL A 28 47.36 0.66 -27.19
C VAL A 28 46.60 -0.66 -27.04
N MET A 29 46.01 -1.18 -28.11
CA MET A 29 45.34 -2.49 -28.11
C MET A 29 46.35 -3.64 -27.92
N ASP A 30 47.53 -3.56 -28.53
CA ASP A 30 48.60 -4.57 -28.40
C ASP A 30 49.19 -4.58 -26.98
N ARG A 31 49.37 -3.40 -26.36
CA ARG A 31 49.76 -3.25 -24.94
C ARG A 31 48.73 -3.80 -23.96
N ASN A 32 47.43 -3.70 -24.27
CA ASN A 32 46.35 -4.26 -23.44
C ASN A 32 46.13 -5.76 -23.69
N ALA A 33 46.58 -6.31 -24.83
CA ALA A 33 46.56 -7.73 -25.11
C ALA A 33 47.77 -8.47 -24.49
N THR A 34 48.91 -7.80 -24.36
CA THR A 34 50.15 -8.35 -23.75
C THR A 34 50.17 -8.32 -22.21
N SER A 35 49.15 -7.75 -21.55
CA SER A 35 48.96 -7.89 -20.08
C SER A 35 48.06 -9.06 -19.69
N LEU A 36 47.58 -9.83 -20.66
CA LEU A 36 46.72 -11.01 -20.50
C LEU A 36 47.31 -12.21 -21.29
N SER A 37 48.60 -12.47 -21.15
CA SER A 37 49.20 -13.77 -21.50
C SER A 37 50.64 -13.88 -20.94
N SER A 38 50.75 -14.40 -19.72
CA SER A 38 51.95 -15.11 -19.30
C SER A 38 51.51 -16.39 -18.59
N GLU A 39 51.44 -17.46 -19.38
CA GLU A 39 51.42 -18.84 -18.89
C GLU A 39 52.79 -19.15 -18.28
N ASP A 40 52.82 -19.44 -16.97
CA ASP A 40 53.90 -20.24 -16.38
C ASP A 40 53.42 -21.70 -16.34
N HIS A 41 54.13 -22.58 -17.06
CA HIS A 41 53.89 -24.02 -17.01
C HIS A 41 54.32 -24.63 -15.66
N PRO A 42 53.53 -25.56 -15.07
CA PRO A 42 53.86 -26.16 -13.79
C PRO A 42 54.85 -27.33 -13.94
N VAL A 43 55.90 -27.33 -13.13
CA VAL A 43 56.71 -28.51 -12.79
C VAL A 43 56.00 -29.26 -11.67
N ALA A 44 55.82 -30.57 -11.82
CA ALA A 44 55.21 -31.43 -10.82
C ALA A 44 56.07 -31.55 -9.55
N PRO A 45 55.43 -31.57 -8.37
CA PRO A 45 55.79 -32.55 -7.36
C PRO A 45 54.58 -33.32 -6.83
N THR A 46 54.86 -34.58 -6.53
CA THR A 46 54.05 -35.63 -5.93
C THR A 46 53.48 -35.28 -4.55
N GLY A 47 52.25 -35.69 -4.24
CA GLY A 47 51.74 -35.93 -2.87
C GLY A 47 50.46 -35.16 -2.48
N ASP A 48 49.42 -35.92 -2.08
CA ASP A 48 48.10 -35.57 -1.47
C ASP A 48 48.04 -34.37 -0.49
N PRO A 49 46.87 -33.78 -0.08
CA PRO A 49 45.48 -34.31 -0.15
C PRO A 49 44.33 -33.34 -0.56
N GLN A 50 43.23 -33.93 -1.04
CA GLN A 50 41.82 -33.43 -1.05
C GLN A 50 41.56 -31.90 -1.11
N PHE A 51 41.26 -31.41 -2.32
CA PHE A 51 40.74 -30.06 -2.55
C PHE A 51 39.20 -30.05 -2.45
N SER A 52 38.62 -29.48 -1.38
CA SER A 52 37.16 -29.33 -1.23
C SER A 52 36.68 -27.95 -1.76
N PRO A 53 35.63 -27.87 -2.62
CA PRO A 53 35.16 -26.60 -3.18
C PRO A 53 34.50 -25.62 -2.18
N GLN A 54 34.18 -26.07 -0.97
CA GLN A 54 33.38 -25.27 -0.01
C GLN A 54 34.16 -24.15 0.70
N ARG A 55 35.50 -24.22 0.79
CA ARG A 55 36.30 -23.22 1.54
C ARG A 55 36.46 -21.86 0.86
N ASN A 56 36.30 -21.77 -0.46
CA ASN A 56 36.61 -20.54 -1.21
C ASN A 56 35.42 -19.56 -1.34
N TYR A 57 34.19 -20.02 -1.11
CA TYR A 57 33.00 -19.16 -1.19
C TYR A 57 32.78 -18.34 0.08
N THR A 58 33.14 -18.89 1.24
CA THR A 58 33.03 -18.21 2.54
C THR A 58 33.95 -16.99 2.63
N SER A 59 35.16 -17.08 2.06
CA SER A 59 36.13 -15.97 2.04
C SER A 59 35.70 -14.85 1.09
N LEU A 60 35.11 -15.15 -0.07
CA LEU A 60 34.59 -14.15 -1.01
C LEU A 60 33.34 -13.45 -0.46
N LEU A 61 32.44 -14.20 0.20
CA LEU A 61 31.27 -13.65 0.88
C LEU A 61 31.70 -12.73 2.03
N GLU A 62 32.65 -13.16 2.87
CA GLU A 62 33.25 -12.30 3.89
C GLU A 62 33.90 -11.06 3.26
N LEU A 63 34.58 -11.19 2.11
CA LEU A 63 35.18 -10.05 1.43
C LEU A 63 34.15 -9.05 0.92
N ILE A 64 33.03 -9.51 0.34
CA ILE A 64 31.94 -8.66 -0.15
C ILE A 64 31.22 -7.98 1.02
N LEU A 65 30.97 -8.71 2.10
CA LEU A 65 30.38 -8.18 3.33
C LEU A 65 31.31 -7.17 4.02
N ARG A 66 32.61 -7.45 4.08
CA ARG A 66 33.63 -6.53 4.66
C ARG A 66 33.88 -5.31 3.78
N ALA A 67 33.97 -5.47 2.45
CA ALA A 67 34.19 -4.38 1.51
C ALA A 67 33.03 -3.36 1.48
N ARG A 68 31.85 -3.75 1.99
CA ARG A 68 30.69 -2.87 2.13
C ARG A 68 30.31 -2.58 3.60
N HIS A 69 31.23 -2.75 4.55
CA HIS A 69 31.04 -2.43 5.99
C HIS A 69 29.86 -3.13 6.70
N TYR A 70 29.49 -4.36 6.33
CA TYR A 70 28.34 -5.06 6.93
C TYR A 70 28.66 -5.85 8.23
N GLY A 71 29.90 -5.79 8.75
CA GLY A 71 30.41 -6.74 9.75
C GLY A 71 30.83 -6.23 11.14
N GLU A 72 31.01 -4.93 11.39
CA GLU A 72 31.51 -4.45 12.70
C GLU A 72 30.74 -3.23 13.22
N LYS A 73 30.13 -3.39 14.40
CA LYS A 73 29.36 -2.40 15.22
C LYS A 73 28.69 -1.31 14.41
N VAL A 74 27.51 -1.68 13.90
CA VAL A 74 26.82 -0.99 12.84
C VAL A 74 25.65 -0.19 13.44
N MET A 75 25.40 1.02 12.94
CA MET A 75 24.33 1.88 13.46
C MET A 75 22.98 1.15 13.33
N GLY A 76 22.01 1.51 14.18
CA GLY A 76 20.65 0.97 14.10
C GLY A 76 20.45 -0.47 14.61
N GLU A 77 21.44 -1.05 15.28
CA GLU A 77 21.33 -2.32 16.01
C GLU A 77 20.22 -2.28 17.07
N MET A 78 19.56 -3.41 17.34
CA MET A 78 18.36 -3.47 18.21
C MET A 78 17.18 -2.60 17.74
N GLY A 79 17.22 -2.08 16.51
CA GLY A 79 16.19 -1.21 15.96
C GLY A 79 16.26 0.25 16.44
N VAL A 80 17.36 0.70 17.07
CA VAL A 80 17.55 2.09 17.50
C VAL A 80 17.65 3.05 16.29
N PRO A 81 17.37 4.35 16.43
CA PRO A 81 17.53 5.30 15.33
C PRO A 81 19.00 5.45 14.92
N VAL A 82 19.23 5.53 13.60
CA VAL A 82 20.53 5.92 13.03
C VAL A 82 20.69 7.44 13.13
N ILE A 83 21.83 7.87 13.66
CA ILE A 83 22.20 9.29 13.75
C ILE A 83 23.39 9.52 12.82
N LEU A 84 23.12 10.17 11.67
CA LEU A 84 24.13 10.51 10.67
C LEU A 84 24.93 11.76 11.09
N ARG A 85 26.19 11.84 10.66
CA ARG A 85 26.99 13.06 10.81
C ARG A 85 26.53 14.11 9.79
N GLN A 86 26.84 15.38 10.04
CA GLN A 86 26.42 16.49 9.18
C GLN A 86 26.77 16.29 7.69
N ALA A 87 27.99 15.80 7.39
CA ALA A 87 28.41 15.53 6.03
C ALA A 87 27.58 14.43 5.34
N GLU A 88 27.11 13.44 6.09
CA GLU A 88 26.27 12.34 5.59
C GLU A 88 24.80 12.77 5.44
N MET A 89 24.35 13.80 6.19
CA MET A 89 22.98 14.32 6.08
C MET A 89 22.72 15.01 4.73
N ASP A 90 23.71 15.72 4.18
CA ASP A 90 23.59 16.35 2.87
C ASP A 90 23.50 15.29 1.76
N GLU A 91 24.27 14.20 1.88
CA GLU A 91 24.17 13.06 0.98
C GLU A 91 22.81 12.36 1.11
N ALA A 92 22.38 12.08 2.34
CA ALA A 92 21.08 11.48 2.63
C ALA A 92 19.92 12.28 2.01
N THR A 93 19.98 13.61 2.09
CA THR A 93 18.97 14.50 1.49
C THR A 93 18.92 14.36 -0.03
N ARG A 94 20.08 14.35 -0.72
CA ARG A 94 20.12 14.16 -2.18
C ARG A 94 19.61 12.78 -2.59
N ARG A 95 20.04 11.74 -1.87
CA ARG A 95 19.75 10.33 -2.21
C ARG A 95 18.38 9.87 -1.73
N PHE A 96 17.67 10.65 -0.92
CA PHE A 96 16.31 10.31 -0.47
C PHE A 96 15.36 10.02 -1.64
N SER A 97 15.53 10.75 -2.76
CA SER A 97 14.67 10.59 -3.93
C SER A 97 14.80 9.24 -4.64
N GLU A 98 15.90 8.51 -4.45
CA GLU A 98 16.18 7.20 -5.06
C GLU A 98 15.10 6.18 -4.72
N ASN A 99 14.74 6.08 -3.44
CA ASN A 99 13.78 5.10 -2.94
C ASN A 99 12.68 5.70 -2.04
N GLN A 100 12.66 7.03 -1.85
CA GLN A 100 11.76 7.76 -0.93
C GLN A 100 11.92 7.34 0.54
N PHE A 101 13.17 7.05 0.93
CA PHE A 101 13.64 6.89 2.31
C PHE A 101 15.15 7.17 2.36
N ASN A 102 15.72 7.27 3.56
CA ASN A 102 17.13 7.58 3.78
C ASN A 102 18.03 6.36 3.48
N VAL A 103 18.41 6.20 2.21
CA VAL A 103 19.29 5.11 1.74
C VAL A 103 20.64 5.11 2.46
N VAL A 104 21.21 6.29 2.73
CA VAL A 104 22.50 6.43 3.45
C VAL A 104 22.40 5.87 4.86
N ALA A 105 21.35 6.22 5.61
CA ALA A 105 21.10 5.61 6.92
C ALA A 105 20.95 4.09 6.82
N SER A 106 20.24 3.59 5.81
CA SER A 106 20.10 2.14 5.59
C SER A 106 21.43 1.45 5.29
N GLU A 107 22.32 2.07 4.51
CA GLU A 107 23.64 1.52 4.17
C GLU A 107 24.57 1.41 5.39
N HIS A 108 24.36 2.27 6.39
CA HIS A 108 25.03 2.21 7.70
C HIS A 108 24.44 1.18 8.66
N ILE A 109 23.44 0.38 8.26
CA ILE A 109 22.80 -0.65 9.09
C ILE A 109 23.14 -2.04 8.54
N SER A 110 23.51 -2.96 9.43
CA SER A 110 23.81 -4.34 9.03
C SER A 110 22.60 -4.98 8.35
N VAL A 111 22.81 -5.76 7.29
CA VAL A 111 21.74 -6.60 6.71
C VAL A 111 21.27 -7.67 7.70
N ASN A 112 22.05 -7.95 8.74
CA ASN A 112 21.70 -8.88 9.82
C ASN A 112 21.59 -8.18 11.19
N ARG A 113 21.15 -6.91 11.23
CA ARG A 113 20.95 -6.22 12.52
C ARG A 113 19.96 -6.98 13.40
N SER A 114 20.17 -7.00 14.72
CA SER A 114 19.15 -7.48 15.66
C SER A 114 18.00 -6.48 15.83
N LEU A 115 16.87 -6.97 16.35
CA LEU A 115 15.73 -6.16 16.76
C LEU A 115 15.41 -6.47 18.23
N ALA A 116 14.92 -5.49 18.96
CA ALA A 116 14.43 -5.70 20.32
C ALA A 116 13.28 -6.73 20.35
N ASN A 117 13.35 -7.70 21.27
CA ASN A 117 12.27 -8.65 21.46
C ASN A 117 11.19 -8.04 22.36
N CYS A 118 10.07 -7.68 21.75
CA CYS A 118 8.99 -6.97 22.40
C CYS A 118 7.65 -7.70 22.25
N GLN A 119 7.69 -9.01 21.96
CA GLN A 119 6.50 -9.83 21.86
C GLN A 119 5.65 -9.76 23.15
N PRO A 120 4.31 -9.63 23.03
CA PRO A 120 3.41 -9.69 24.17
C PRO A 120 3.62 -10.96 25.01
N ALA A 121 3.42 -10.85 26.33
CA ALA A 121 3.66 -11.96 27.25
C ALA A 121 2.82 -13.21 26.94
N ASP A 122 1.61 -13.04 26.43
CA ASP A 122 0.71 -14.14 26.07
C ASP A 122 1.13 -14.82 24.76
N CYS A 123 1.73 -14.08 23.83
CA CYS A 123 2.32 -14.64 22.61
C CYS A 123 3.49 -15.57 22.91
N ARG A 124 4.34 -15.23 23.90
CA ARG A 124 5.47 -16.07 24.32
C ARG A 124 5.06 -17.40 24.95
N LYS A 125 3.81 -17.52 25.43
CA LYS A 125 3.28 -18.75 26.02
C LYS A 125 2.64 -19.68 24.98
N LYS A 126 2.47 -19.22 23.73
CA LYS A 126 1.86 -20.01 22.67
C LYS A 126 2.84 -21.07 22.16
N THR A 127 2.32 -22.26 21.98
CA THR A 127 3.00 -23.39 21.35
C THR A 127 2.22 -23.77 20.10
N TYR A 128 2.93 -24.13 19.04
CA TYR A 128 2.32 -24.52 17.76
C TYR A 128 2.64 -25.98 17.45
N PRO A 129 1.80 -26.68 16.67
CA PRO A 129 2.11 -28.02 16.20
C PRO A 129 3.41 -28.08 15.38
N ASP A 130 4.12 -29.20 15.42
CA ASP A 130 5.35 -29.39 14.65
C ASP A 130 5.07 -29.66 13.15
N ASP A 131 3.84 -30.05 12.79
CA ASP A 131 3.41 -30.42 11.44
C ASP A 131 2.79 -29.26 10.63
N LEU A 132 3.12 -28.01 10.98
CA LEU A 132 2.67 -26.84 10.24
C LEU A 132 3.09 -26.90 8.76
N PRO A 133 2.26 -26.38 7.83
CA PRO A 133 2.57 -26.42 6.41
C PRO A 133 3.69 -25.44 6.07
N ALA A 134 4.70 -25.90 5.32
CA ALA A 134 5.77 -25.04 4.85
C ALA A 134 5.26 -23.97 3.85
N THR A 135 5.87 -22.79 3.89
CA THR A 135 5.54 -21.62 3.07
C THR A 135 6.62 -21.31 2.04
N SER A 136 6.21 -20.85 0.86
CA SER A 136 7.07 -20.12 -0.08
C SER A 136 6.90 -18.63 0.18
N VAL A 137 7.98 -17.96 0.58
CA VAL A 137 7.99 -16.50 0.77
C VAL A 137 8.23 -15.81 -0.57
N ILE A 138 7.34 -14.91 -0.99
CA ILE A 138 7.42 -14.21 -2.27
C ILE A 138 7.70 -12.73 -2.01
N ILE A 139 8.84 -12.25 -2.52
CA ILE A 139 9.28 -10.85 -2.42
C ILE A 139 9.37 -10.27 -3.83
N VAL A 140 8.46 -9.35 -4.15
CA VAL A 140 8.51 -8.60 -5.41
C VAL A 140 9.32 -7.33 -5.21
N PHE A 141 10.19 -6.99 -6.17
CA PHE A 141 10.94 -5.75 -6.13
C PHE A 141 11.11 -5.12 -7.51
N HIS A 142 11.23 -3.79 -7.53
CA HIS A 142 11.59 -3.00 -8.70
C HIS A 142 12.46 -1.85 -8.23
N ASN A 143 13.71 -1.77 -8.71
CA ASN A 143 14.67 -0.71 -8.35
C ASN A 143 14.84 -0.50 -6.84
N GLU A 144 14.75 -1.57 -6.05
CA GLU A 144 14.91 -1.47 -4.60
C GLU A 144 16.36 -1.20 -4.18
N ALA A 145 16.54 -0.52 -3.05
CA ALA A 145 17.85 -0.30 -2.48
C ALA A 145 18.48 -1.64 -2.07
N TRP A 146 19.77 -1.81 -2.35
CA TRP A 146 20.50 -3.04 -2.05
C TRP A 146 20.43 -3.40 -0.56
N SER A 147 20.62 -2.40 0.32
CA SER A 147 20.63 -2.60 1.77
C SER A 147 19.29 -3.10 2.32
N THR A 148 18.16 -2.53 1.87
CA THR A 148 16.82 -2.92 2.35
C THR A 148 16.36 -4.25 1.78
N LEU A 149 16.60 -4.50 0.48
CA LEU A 149 16.27 -5.79 -0.16
C LEU A 149 16.99 -6.94 0.56
N LEU A 150 18.30 -6.79 0.78
CA LEU A 150 19.05 -7.84 1.45
C LEU A 150 18.68 -7.97 2.93
N ARG A 151 18.44 -6.87 3.65
CA ARG A 151 17.99 -6.95 5.04
C ARG A 151 16.67 -7.69 5.17
N THR A 152 15.76 -7.52 4.20
CA THR A 152 14.53 -8.31 4.10
C THR A 152 14.86 -9.80 3.98
N VAL A 153 15.66 -10.19 2.98
CA VAL A 153 16.04 -11.59 2.73
C VAL A 153 16.72 -12.22 3.95
N HIS A 154 17.70 -11.54 4.54
CA HIS A 154 18.41 -11.99 5.74
C HIS A 154 17.47 -12.14 6.94
N SER A 155 16.56 -11.19 7.16
CA SER A 155 15.60 -11.30 8.26
C SER A 155 14.72 -12.55 8.14
N VAL A 156 14.25 -12.87 6.93
CA VAL A 156 13.43 -14.06 6.67
C VAL A 156 14.24 -15.33 6.89
N LEU A 157 15.45 -15.43 6.31
CA LEU A 157 16.32 -16.60 6.47
C LEU A 157 16.69 -16.86 7.93
N ASN A 158 17.00 -15.81 8.68
CA ASN A 158 17.54 -15.92 10.03
C ASN A 158 16.46 -16.11 11.10
N ARG A 159 15.21 -15.73 10.83
CA ARG A 159 14.12 -15.67 11.83
C ARG A 159 12.91 -16.55 11.48
N SER A 160 13.03 -17.39 10.46
CA SER A 160 12.00 -18.38 10.10
C SER A 160 12.51 -19.80 10.38
N PRO A 161 11.71 -20.68 11.03
CA PRO A 161 12.11 -22.05 11.26
C PRO A 161 12.44 -22.78 9.94
N THR A 162 13.57 -23.48 9.90
CA THR A 162 14.10 -24.08 8.65
C THR A 162 13.14 -25.10 8.02
N HIS A 163 12.33 -25.79 8.81
CA HIS A 163 11.34 -26.76 8.30
C HIS A 163 10.05 -26.10 7.78
N LEU A 164 9.78 -24.84 8.13
CA LEU A 164 8.59 -24.10 7.67
C LEU A 164 8.88 -23.19 6.47
N LEU A 165 10.15 -22.84 6.24
CA LEU A 165 10.56 -22.04 5.08
C LEU A 165 10.92 -22.98 3.93
N GLU A 166 10.01 -23.19 2.98
CA GLU A 166 10.27 -24.02 1.79
C GLU A 166 11.32 -23.33 0.90
N GLU A 167 11.04 -22.08 0.53
CA GLU A 167 11.87 -21.27 -0.35
C GLU A 167 11.54 -19.78 -0.19
N ILE A 168 12.44 -18.93 -0.69
CA ILE A 168 12.22 -17.49 -0.87
C ILE A 168 12.35 -17.19 -2.37
N ILE A 169 11.25 -16.77 -2.98
CA ILE A 169 11.17 -16.37 -4.39
C ILE A 169 11.23 -14.85 -4.47
N LEU A 170 12.33 -14.34 -4.99
CA LEU A 170 12.50 -12.95 -5.36
C LEU A 170 12.03 -12.77 -6.81
N VAL A 171 11.10 -11.85 -7.04
CA VAL A 171 10.60 -11.51 -8.39
C VAL A 171 11.04 -10.10 -8.74
N ASP A 172 12.01 -9.98 -9.65
CA ASP A 172 12.47 -8.72 -10.24
C ASP A 172 11.48 -8.26 -11.31
N ASP A 173 10.66 -7.25 -11.01
CA ASP A 173 9.71 -6.63 -11.95
C ASP A 173 10.43 -5.64 -12.87
N ALA A 174 11.38 -6.14 -13.66
CA ALA A 174 12.18 -5.39 -14.64
C ALA A 174 12.92 -4.17 -14.06
N SER A 175 13.68 -4.37 -12.98
CA SER A 175 14.59 -3.35 -12.44
C SER A 175 15.61 -2.89 -13.48
N THR A 176 16.08 -1.66 -13.38
CA THR A 176 17.10 -1.08 -14.28
C THR A 176 18.44 -0.86 -13.59
N GLN A 177 18.49 -0.88 -12.25
CA GLN A 177 19.72 -0.61 -11.50
C GLN A 177 20.72 -1.77 -11.59
N ASP A 178 21.99 -1.44 -11.89
CA ASP A 178 23.07 -2.43 -12.11
C ASP A 178 23.31 -3.34 -10.90
N HIS A 179 23.19 -2.81 -9.67
CA HIS A 179 23.38 -3.61 -8.46
C HIS A 179 22.36 -4.74 -8.33
N LEU A 180 21.18 -4.62 -8.97
CA LEU A 180 20.13 -5.64 -8.95
C LEU A 180 20.29 -6.71 -10.03
N LYS A 181 21.34 -6.62 -10.86
CA LYS A 181 21.62 -7.56 -11.95
C LYS A 181 22.58 -8.64 -11.48
N LYS A 182 23.71 -8.81 -12.17
CA LYS A 182 24.68 -9.88 -11.92
C LYS A 182 25.18 -9.92 -10.47
N SER A 183 25.33 -8.75 -9.83
CA SER A 183 25.75 -8.67 -8.42
C SER A 183 24.75 -9.34 -7.48
N LEU A 184 23.45 -9.15 -7.70
CA LEU A 184 22.40 -9.78 -6.91
C LEU A 184 22.37 -11.30 -7.16
N ASP A 185 22.50 -11.73 -8.42
CA ASP A 185 22.54 -13.17 -8.77
C ASP A 185 23.62 -13.90 -7.98
N MET A 186 24.84 -13.37 -8.02
CA MET A 186 25.99 -13.93 -7.31
C MET A 186 25.77 -13.93 -5.79
N TYR A 187 25.22 -12.85 -5.24
CA TYR A 187 24.99 -12.74 -3.80
C TYR A 187 23.97 -13.76 -3.29
N LEU A 188 22.83 -13.90 -3.99
CA LEU A 188 21.77 -14.84 -3.61
C LEU A 188 22.23 -16.30 -3.74
N GLN A 189 23.00 -16.63 -4.78
CA GLN A 189 23.59 -17.97 -4.94
C GLN A 189 24.51 -18.36 -3.77
N MET A 190 25.24 -17.40 -3.21
CA MET A 190 26.11 -17.65 -2.05
C MET A 190 25.34 -17.83 -0.74
N LEU A 191 24.16 -17.22 -0.60
CA LEU A 191 23.38 -17.28 0.65
C LEU A 191 22.74 -18.66 0.89
N GLY A 192 22.38 -19.38 -0.17
CA GLY A 192 21.95 -20.76 -0.05
C GLY A 192 20.88 -21.20 -1.04
N PRO A 193 20.59 -22.51 -1.08
CA PRO A 193 19.75 -23.12 -2.12
C PRO A 193 18.26 -22.79 -2.01
N LYS A 194 17.80 -22.21 -0.89
CA LYS A 194 16.39 -21.83 -0.69
C LYS A 194 16.00 -20.54 -1.42
N LEU A 195 16.95 -19.84 -2.04
CA LEU A 195 16.70 -18.59 -2.74
C LEU A 195 16.52 -18.83 -4.23
N ARG A 196 15.42 -18.32 -4.77
CA ARG A 196 15.12 -18.34 -6.20
C ARG A 196 14.90 -16.91 -6.69
N LEU A 197 15.58 -16.51 -7.76
CA LEU A 197 15.37 -15.22 -8.40
C LEU A 197 14.69 -15.42 -9.76
N GLU A 198 13.55 -14.78 -9.94
CA GLU A 198 12.81 -14.71 -11.19
C GLU A 198 12.91 -13.29 -11.76
N ARG A 199 13.20 -13.16 -13.07
CA ARG A 199 13.33 -11.85 -13.73
C ARG A 199 12.28 -11.67 -14.82
N LEU A 200 11.37 -10.72 -14.61
CA LEU A 200 10.41 -10.34 -15.63
C LEU A 200 11.09 -9.49 -16.70
N GLN A 201 10.77 -9.76 -17.97
CA GLN A 201 11.35 -9.06 -19.11
C GLN A 201 10.84 -7.62 -19.23
N GLU A 202 9.60 -7.38 -18.81
CA GLU A 202 8.92 -6.11 -18.89
C GLU A 202 8.30 -5.75 -17.54
N ARG A 203 8.23 -4.44 -17.27
CA ARG A 203 7.65 -3.92 -16.03
C ARG A 203 6.14 -4.12 -16.05
N SER A 204 5.70 -5.15 -15.34
CA SER A 204 4.34 -5.66 -15.33
C SER A 204 3.54 -5.17 -14.12
N GLY A 205 4.22 -4.74 -13.05
CA GLY A 205 3.59 -4.27 -11.82
C GLY A 205 3.58 -5.31 -10.70
N LEU A 206 3.33 -4.83 -9.48
CA LEU A 206 3.29 -5.62 -8.25
C LEU A 206 2.34 -6.82 -8.37
N ILE A 207 1.15 -6.58 -8.93
CA ILE A 207 0.06 -7.56 -8.98
C ILE A 207 0.46 -8.76 -9.84
N THR A 208 0.84 -8.50 -11.09
CA THR A 208 1.30 -9.52 -12.03
C THR A 208 2.54 -10.24 -11.50
N ALA A 209 3.50 -9.52 -10.93
CA ALA A 209 4.70 -10.10 -10.36
C ALA A 209 4.41 -11.04 -9.17
N ARG A 210 3.46 -10.69 -8.29
CA ARG A 210 3.00 -11.57 -7.20
C ARG A 210 2.34 -12.83 -7.72
N VAL A 211 1.48 -12.73 -8.74
CA VAL A 211 0.85 -13.89 -9.37
C VAL A 211 1.89 -14.81 -10.02
N LYS A 212 2.90 -14.24 -10.71
CA LYS A 212 4.04 -15.01 -11.24
C LYS A 212 4.80 -15.73 -10.13
N GLY A 213 5.14 -15.05 -9.04
CA GLY A 213 5.76 -15.67 -7.88
C GLY A 213 4.92 -16.80 -7.28
N ALA A 214 3.60 -16.62 -7.18
CA ALA A 214 2.67 -17.63 -6.67
C ALA A 214 2.61 -18.89 -7.55
N HIS A 215 2.74 -18.74 -8.87
CA HIS A 215 2.81 -19.89 -9.78
C HIS A 215 4.12 -20.68 -9.66
N LEU A 216 5.23 -19.99 -9.34
CA LEU A 216 6.55 -20.62 -9.17
C LEU A 216 6.71 -21.33 -7.83
N ALA A 217 5.99 -20.87 -6.80
CA ALA A 217 6.02 -21.41 -5.45
C ALA A 217 5.73 -22.92 -5.40
N THR A 218 6.46 -23.67 -4.59
CA THR A 218 6.23 -25.10 -4.31
C THR A 218 5.62 -25.36 -2.94
N GLY A 219 5.73 -24.40 -2.01
CA GLY A 219 5.15 -24.46 -0.67
C GLY A 219 3.62 -24.56 -0.67
N LYS A 220 3.08 -25.13 0.41
CA LYS A 220 1.62 -25.26 0.59
C LYS A 220 0.98 -23.92 0.94
N VAL A 221 1.72 -23.05 1.62
CA VAL A 221 1.32 -21.68 1.94
C VAL A 221 2.14 -20.71 1.10
N LEU A 222 1.52 -19.60 0.71
CA LEU A 222 2.19 -18.44 0.12
C LEU A 222 2.29 -17.35 1.18
N THR A 223 3.48 -16.79 1.39
CA THR A 223 3.68 -15.62 2.25
C THR A 223 4.26 -14.48 1.44
N PHE A 224 3.46 -13.43 1.22
CA PHE A 224 3.90 -12.25 0.47
C PHE A 224 4.54 -11.23 1.42
N LEU A 225 5.69 -10.69 1.01
CA LEU A 225 6.39 -9.60 1.70
C LEU A 225 6.84 -8.54 0.70
N ASP A 226 6.88 -7.29 1.14
CA ASP A 226 7.53 -6.20 0.40
C ASP A 226 9.06 -6.29 0.55
N ALA A 227 9.80 -5.65 -0.36
CA ALA A 227 11.27 -5.72 -0.42
C ALA A 227 12.02 -4.81 0.58
N HIS A 228 11.31 -4.22 1.53
CA HIS A 228 11.83 -3.26 2.52
C HIS A 228 11.16 -3.49 3.87
N VAL A 229 11.26 -4.74 4.35
CA VAL A 229 10.67 -5.19 5.61
C VAL A 229 11.71 -5.89 6.48
N GLU A 230 11.43 -5.97 7.79
CA GLU A 230 12.22 -6.76 8.73
C GLU A 230 11.28 -7.58 9.61
N VAL A 231 11.30 -8.90 9.44
CA VAL A 231 10.44 -9.81 10.22
C VAL A 231 10.99 -10.01 11.63
N THR A 232 10.15 -10.19 12.64
CA THR A 232 10.60 -10.47 14.02
C THR A 232 10.79 -11.97 14.27
N PRO A 233 11.55 -12.40 15.29
CA PRO A 233 11.53 -13.80 15.73
C PRO A 233 10.09 -14.25 16.03
N GLY A 234 9.72 -15.48 15.64
CA GLY A 234 8.39 -16.04 15.90
C GLY A 234 7.24 -15.42 15.07
N TRP A 235 7.56 -14.69 14.01
CA TRP A 235 6.56 -14.05 13.16
C TRP A 235 5.75 -15.04 12.31
N LEU A 236 6.29 -16.22 11.98
CA LEU A 236 5.76 -17.05 10.91
C LEU A 236 4.72 -18.06 11.41
N GLU A 237 5.07 -18.79 12.47
CA GLU A 237 4.30 -19.86 13.09
C GLU A 237 2.86 -19.44 13.43
N PRO A 238 2.60 -18.26 14.02
CA PRO A 238 1.24 -17.84 14.33
C PRO A 238 0.37 -17.70 13.07
N MET A 239 0.92 -17.18 11.97
CA MET A 239 0.18 -17.05 10.71
C MET A 239 -0.10 -18.40 10.07
N LEU A 240 0.91 -19.28 10.01
CA LEU A 240 0.77 -20.61 9.42
C LEU A 240 -0.22 -21.48 10.20
N PHE A 241 -0.22 -21.38 11.53
CA PHE A 241 -1.16 -22.11 12.38
C PHE A 241 -2.62 -21.76 12.09
N ARG A 242 -2.94 -20.49 11.86
CA ARG A 242 -4.30 -20.07 11.50
C ARG A 242 -4.77 -20.66 10.18
N ILE A 243 -3.88 -20.77 9.20
CA ILE A 243 -4.16 -21.36 7.88
C ILE A 243 -4.27 -22.88 7.99
N TYR A 244 -3.44 -23.51 8.84
CA TYR A 244 -3.52 -24.94 9.14
C TYR A 244 -4.88 -25.32 9.72
N GLU A 245 -5.43 -24.52 10.63
CA GLU A 245 -6.77 -24.75 11.20
C GLU A 245 -7.90 -24.58 10.17
N ASP A 246 -7.74 -23.68 9.20
CA ASP A 246 -8.73 -23.41 8.16
C ASP A 246 -8.05 -22.75 6.96
N ARG A 247 -7.99 -23.50 5.85
CA ARG A 247 -7.31 -23.09 4.62
C ARG A 247 -7.90 -21.82 3.98
N THR A 248 -9.12 -21.44 4.35
CA THR A 248 -9.81 -20.27 3.76
C THR A 248 -9.46 -18.94 4.44
N ARG A 249 -8.58 -18.99 5.45
CA ARG A 249 -8.08 -17.80 6.15
C ARG A 249 -6.91 -17.17 5.43
N VAL A 250 -6.95 -15.85 5.32
CA VAL A 250 -5.83 -15.01 4.89
C VAL A 250 -5.37 -14.21 6.09
N VAL A 251 -4.08 -14.31 6.42
CA VAL A 251 -3.58 -13.83 7.72
C VAL A 251 -2.45 -12.85 7.51
N SER A 252 -2.61 -11.64 8.03
CA SER A 252 -1.59 -10.59 8.04
C SER A 252 -0.92 -10.49 9.40
N PRO A 253 0.37 -10.13 9.44
CA PRO A 253 1.03 -9.72 10.68
C PRO A 253 0.52 -8.35 11.12
N ILE A 254 0.80 -7.97 12.38
CA ILE A 254 0.92 -6.55 12.73
C ILE A 254 2.08 -5.97 11.93
N ILE A 255 1.80 -4.86 11.25
CA ILE A 255 2.81 -4.15 10.48
C ILE A 255 3.39 -3.05 11.38
N ASP A 256 4.62 -3.26 11.80
CA ASP A 256 5.38 -2.31 12.60
C ASP A 256 6.02 -1.23 11.72
N VAL A 257 6.38 -0.10 12.31
CA VAL A 257 6.92 1.05 11.57
C VAL A 257 8.44 1.02 11.61
N ILE A 258 9.08 0.98 10.43
CA ILE A 258 10.48 1.35 10.26
C ILE A 258 10.51 2.78 9.71
N ASP A 259 11.04 3.70 10.49
CA ASP A 259 11.04 5.12 10.13
C ASP A 259 11.86 5.40 8.85
N GLU A 260 11.27 6.09 7.86
CA GLU A 260 11.91 6.37 6.57
C GLU A 260 13.19 7.20 6.67
N SER A 261 13.39 7.94 7.77
CA SER A 261 14.51 8.87 7.93
C SER A 261 15.65 8.32 8.79
N THR A 262 15.33 7.62 9.87
CA THR A 262 16.26 7.13 10.89
C THR A 262 16.36 5.61 10.94
N PHE A 263 15.47 4.88 10.24
CA PHE A 263 15.37 3.42 10.29
C PHE A 263 15.13 2.84 11.70
N ARG A 264 14.65 3.67 12.63
CA ARG A 264 14.18 3.21 13.94
C ARG A 264 13.01 2.25 13.73
N TYR A 265 13.11 1.09 14.36
CA TYR A 265 12.01 0.13 14.44
C TYR A 265 11.08 0.52 15.59
N THR A 266 9.79 0.67 15.32
CA THR A 266 8.78 1.01 16.31
C THR A 266 7.61 0.07 16.18
N MET A 267 7.27 -0.62 17.28
CA MET A 267 6.14 -1.52 17.27
C MET A 267 4.83 -0.75 17.23
N THR A 268 3.93 -1.30 16.44
CA THR A 268 2.55 -0.87 16.37
C THR A 268 1.79 -1.48 17.56
N ALA A 269 0.98 -0.67 18.22
CA ALA A 269 0.13 -1.14 19.31
C ALA A 269 -0.83 -2.23 18.84
N ASP A 270 -1.15 -3.17 19.74
CA ASP A 270 -2.17 -4.18 19.51
C ASP A 270 -3.52 -3.53 19.22
N GLY A 271 -4.37 -4.23 18.48
CA GLY A 271 -5.74 -3.77 18.25
C GLY A 271 -5.92 -2.81 17.09
N THR A 272 -4.98 -2.80 16.14
CA THR A 272 -5.15 -2.13 14.86
C THR A 272 -6.03 -2.96 13.92
N TRP A 273 -6.79 -2.25 13.10
CA TRP A 273 -7.83 -2.80 12.26
C TRP A 273 -7.78 -2.13 10.89
N GLY A 274 -7.84 -2.92 9.83
CA GLY A 274 -7.92 -2.36 8.48
C GLY A 274 -9.32 -1.84 8.20
N GLY A 275 -9.44 -0.82 7.38
CA GLY A 275 -10.69 -0.45 6.74
C GLY A 275 -10.41 0.31 5.44
N PHE A 276 -11.40 1.03 4.95
CA PHE A 276 -11.24 1.84 3.74
C PHE A 276 -12.13 3.08 3.79
N SER A 277 -11.70 4.13 3.09
CA SER A 277 -12.55 5.28 2.76
C SER A 277 -13.37 4.99 1.51
N TRP A 278 -14.47 5.70 1.32
CA TRP A 278 -15.32 5.52 0.14
C TRP A 278 -14.69 6.01 -1.17
N ALA A 279 -13.51 6.63 -1.13
CA ALA A 279 -12.65 6.83 -2.29
C ALA A 279 -11.78 5.59 -2.63
N LEU A 280 -12.06 4.44 -2.02
CA LEU A 280 -11.31 3.18 -2.14
C LEU A 280 -9.84 3.30 -1.76
N SER A 281 -9.57 4.07 -0.70
CA SER A 281 -8.25 4.13 -0.06
C SER A 281 -8.23 3.35 1.24
N PHE A 282 -7.19 2.54 1.46
CA PHE A 282 -7.01 1.81 2.70
C PHE A 282 -6.73 2.75 3.88
N ARG A 283 -7.26 2.42 5.06
CA ARG A 283 -7.03 3.16 6.31
C ARG A 283 -6.82 2.19 7.47
N TRP A 284 -5.99 2.61 8.43
CA TRP A 284 -5.90 1.97 9.73
C TRP A 284 -6.87 2.63 10.70
N TYR A 285 -7.57 1.81 11.46
CA TYR A 285 -8.45 2.21 12.55
C TYR A 285 -8.04 1.47 13.83
N THR A 286 -8.41 2.03 14.97
CA THR A 286 -8.41 1.26 16.22
C THR A 286 -9.62 0.34 16.21
N ALA A 287 -9.43 -0.95 16.51
CA ALA A 287 -10.52 -1.90 16.52
C ALA A 287 -11.57 -1.48 17.59
N PRO A 288 -12.87 -1.69 17.33
CA PRO A 288 -13.93 -1.41 18.28
C PRO A 288 -13.72 -2.16 19.60
N SER A 289 -14.10 -1.54 20.73
CA SER A 289 -13.93 -2.13 22.07
C SER A 289 -14.43 -3.58 22.18
N PRO A 290 -15.60 -3.98 21.62
CA PRO A 290 -16.04 -5.37 21.68
C PRO A 290 -15.08 -6.37 21.02
N ARG A 291 -14.35 -5.95 19.97
CA ARG A 291 -13.34 -6.77 19.29
C ARG A 291 -12.01 -6.80 20.05
N LEU A 292 -11.78 -5.84 20.95
CA LEU A 292 -10.59 -5.72 21.80
C LEU A 292 -10.78 -6.31 23.21
N GLN A 293 -12.01 -6.53 23.66
CA GLN A 293 -12.33 -7.14 24.95
C GLN A 293 -12.14 -8.68 24.95
N VAL A 294 -11.11 -9.15 24.25
CA VAL A 294 -10.71 -10.56 24.28
C VAL A 294 -9.78 -10.76 25.47
N ALA A 295 -10.06 -11.77 26.31
CA ALA A 295 -9.25 -12.05 27.49
C ALA A 295 -7.80 -12.43 27.13
N ASP A 296 -7.61 -13.11 26.00
CA ASP A 296 -6.30 -13.50 25.48
C ASP A 296 -5.86 -12.56 24.36
N LYS A 297 -4.85 -11.72 24.64
CA LYS A 297 -4.28 -10.75 23.69
C LYS A 297 -3.55 -11.40 22.51
N ALA A 298 -3.27 -12.70 22.55
CA ALA A 298 -2.72 -13.44 21.43
C ALA A 298 -3.77 -13.84 20.39
N THR A 299 -5.06 -13.55 20.63
CA THR A 299 -6.15 -13.93 19.74
C THR A 299 -6.16 -13.07 18.46
N PRO A 300 -6.21 -13.67 17.26
CA PRO A 300 -6.31 -12.93 16.00
C PRO A 300 -7.55 -12.05 15.90
N VAL A 301 -7.40 -10.88 15.28
CA VAL A 301 -8.48 -9.92 15.06
C VAL A 301 -9.00 -10.06 13.63
N LYS A 302 -10.30 -10.34 13.47
CA LYS A 302 -10.96 -10.30 12.15
C LYS A 302 -11.02 -8.87 11.62
N THR A 303 -10.43 -8.65 10.44
CA THR A 303 -10.31 -7.34 9.80
C THR A 303 -11.12 -7.28 8.50
N PRO A 304 -11.78 -6.18 8.11
CA PRO A 304 -12.58 -6.11 6.90
C PRO A 304 -11.68 -6.00 5.68
N THR A 305 -10.54 -5.34 5.84
CA THR A 305 -9.49 -5.19 4.84
C THR A 305 -8.12 -5.43 5.44
N ILE A 306 -7.17 -5.79 4.59
CA ILE A 306 -5.75 -5.82 4.91
C ILE A 306 -5.01 -4.76 4.09
N ALA A 307 -3.84 -4.31 4.58
CA ALA A 307 -2.97 -3.43 3.81
C ALA A 307 -2.51 -4.10 2.49
N GLY A 308 -2.44 -5.43 2.48
CA GLY A 308 -2.17 -6.24 1.29
C GLY A 308 -0.68 -6.41 0.99
N GLY A 309 0.21 -5.57 1.52
CA GLY A 309 1.66 -5.73 1.37
C GLY A 309 2.20 -7.04 1.97
N LEU A 310 1.70 -7.40 3.16
CA LEU A 310 2.21 -8.52 3.95
C LEU A 310 1.06 -9.44 4.40
N PHE A 311 1.06 -10.69 3.94
CA PHE A 311 0.09 -11.70 4.37
C PHE A 311 0.52 -13.12 3.99
N SER A 312 -0.08 -14.10 4.65
CA SER A 312 0.01 -15.52 4.32
C SER A 312 -1.36 -16.08 3.91
N VAL A 313 -1.37 -17.01 2.96
CA VAL A 313 -2.59 -17.66 2.45
C VAL A 313 -2.27 -19.07 1.95
N ASP A 314 -3.20 -20.01 2.12
CA ASP A 314 -3.11 -21.33 1.47
C ASP A 314 -2.99 -21.17 -0.05
N LYS A 315 -2.00 -21.84 -0.66
CA LYS A 315 -1.70 -21.68 -2.09
C LYS A 315 -2.87 -22.11 -2.96
N GLN A 316 -3.49 -23.25 -2.64
CA GLN A 316 -4.59 -23.77 -3.43
C GLN A 316 -5.80 -22.84 -3.30
N TYR A 317 -6.13 -22.41 -2.08
CA TYR A 317 -7.20 -21.44 -1.84
C TYR A 317 -6.97 -20.14 -2.61
N PHE A 318 -5.75 -19.58 -2.59
CA PHE A 318 -5.42 -18.37 -3.37
C PHE A 318 -5.80 -18.50 -4.84
N PHE A 319 -5.53 -19.65 -5.47
CA PHE A 319 -5.93 -19.91 -6.86
C PHE A 319 -7.41 -20.28 -7.01
N ASP A 320 -8.01 -21.00 -6.06
CA ASP A 320 -9.43 -21.35 -6.06
C ASP A 320 -10.32 -20.10 -6.11
N ILE A 321 -9.93 -19.06 -5.34
CA ILE A 321 -10.61 -17.76 -5.36
C ILE A 321 -10.11 -16.85 -6.48
N GLY A 322 -9.29 -17.33 -7.42
CA GLY A 322 -8.89 -16.62 -8.63
C GLY A 322 -7.73 -15.63 -8.47
N ALA A 323 -6.74 -15.93 -7.62
CA ALA A 323 -5.49 -15.17 -7.44
C ALA A 323 -5.73 -13.65 -7.29
N TYR A 324 -4.92 -12.80 -7.91
CA TYR A 324 -5.26 -11.39 -8.10
C TYR A 324 -5.96 -11.16 -9.45
N ASP A 325 -6.65 -10.02 -9.59
CA ASP A 325 -7.14 -9.54 -10.89
C ASP A 325 -5.96 -9.06 -11.75
N GLU A 326 -5.48 -9.90 -12.67
CA GLU A 326 -4.39 -9.58 -13.60
C GLU A 326 -4.73 -8.45 -14.59
N GLY A 327 -6.00 -8.00 -14.66
CA GLY A 327 -6.36 -6.80 -15.40
C GLY A 327 -6.00 -5.49 -14.68
N MET A 328 -5.62 -5.56 -13.40
CA MET A 328 -5.11 -4.41 -12.66
C MET A 328 -3.66 -4.09 -13.05
N LYS A 329 -3.35 -2.80 -13.13
CA LYS A 329 -2.05 -2.31 -13.60
C LYS A 329 -1.19 -1.80 -12.45
N ILE A 330 0.11 -2.09 -12.49
CA ILE A 330 1.16 -1.55 -11.59
C ILE A 330 0.89 -1.80 -10.10
N TRP A 331 0.02 -1.01 -9.48
CA TRP A 331 -0.26 -1.01 -8.05
C TRP A 331 -1.57 -0.26 -7.75
N GLY A 332 -2.25 -0.63 -6.67
CA GLY A 332 -3.36 0.11 -6.07
C GLY A 332 -4.69 -0.62 -6.23
N GLY A 333 -5.43 -0.75 -5.13
CA GLY A 333 -6.76 -1.35 -5.07
C GLY A 333 -6.78 -2.87 -4.94
N GLU A 334 -5.66 -3.56 -5.22
CA GLU A 334 -5.58 -5.02 -5.16
C GLU A 334 -5.80 -5.58 -3.75
N ASN A 335 -5.40 -4.82 -2.73
CA ASN A 335 -5.60 -5.17 -1.34
C ASN A 335 -7.08 -5.13 -0.96
N LEU A 336 -7.83 -4.12 -1.43
CA LEU A 336 -9.27 -4.02 -1.22
C LEU A 336 -10.04 -5.05 -2.05
N GLU A 337 -9.63 -5.30 -3.30
CA GLU A 337 -10.22 -6.36 -4.15
C GLU A 337 -10.13 -7.73 -3.48
N LEU A 338 -8.92 -8.11 -3.04
CA LEU A 338 -8.69 -9.37 -2.35
C LEU A 338 -9.50 -9.42 -1.06
N SER A 339 -9.54 -8.32 -0.31
CA SER A 339 -10.26 -8.25 0.96
C SER A 339 -11.77 -8.50 0.80
N PHE A 340 -12.41 -7.79 -0.14
CA PHE A 340 -13.83 -7.95 -0.43
C PHE A 340 -14.12 -9.36 -0.93
N ARG A 341 -13.30 -9.85 -1.86
CA ARG A 341 -13.45 -11.20 -2.42
C ARG A 341 -13.34 -12.29 -1.36
N VAL A 342 -12.32 -12.27 -0.51
CA VAL A 342 -12.14 -13.29 0.54
C VAL A 342 -13.36 -13.36 1.44
N TRP A 343 -13.81 -12.22 1.97
CA TRP A 343 -14.98 -12.17 2.85
C TRP A 343 -16.27 -12.58 2.14
N MET A 344 -16.54 -11.99 0.98
CA MET A 344 -17.80 -12.21 0.26
C MET A 344 -17.88 -13.63 -0.29
N CYS A 345 -16.76 -14.30 -0.55
CA CYS A 345 -16.72 -15.65 -1.11
C CYS A 345 -16.44 -16.75 -0.06
N GLY A 346 -16.61 -16.44 1.23
CA GLY A 346 -16.70 -17.45 2.29
C GLY A 346 -15.43 -17.70 3.11
N GLY A 347 -14.35 -16.98 2.88
CA GLY A 347 -13.16 -16.98 3.74
C GLY A 347 -13.18 -15.87 4.78
N SER A 348 -12.03 -15.64 5.42
CA SER A 348 -11.86 -14.54 6.37
C SER A 348 -10.46 -13.92 6.32
N LEU A 349 -10.38 -12.62 6.64
CA LEU A 349 -9.13 -11.93 6.86
C LEU A 349 -8.87 -11.75 8.35
N GLU A 350 -7.65 -12.05 8.80
CA GLU A 350 -7.24 -11.92 10.19
C GLU A 350 -5.92 -11.13 10.29
N ILE A 351 -5.76 -10.33 11.34
CA ILE A 351 -4.48 -9.78 11.77
C ILE A 351 -4.05 -10.57 13.01
N HIS A 352 -2.88 -11.19 12.95
CA HIS A 352 -2.37 -11.99 14.06
C HIS A 352 -1.48 -11.14 14.98
N PRO A 353 -1.87 -10.88 16.26
CA PRO A 353 -1.12 -9.97 17.12
C PRO A 353 0.26 -10.49 17.54
N CYS A 354 0.47 -11.81 17.54
CA CYS A 354 1.81 -12.38 17.81
C CYS A 354 2.78 -12.36 16.63
N SER A 355 2.33 -11.96 15.43
CA SER A 355 3.17 -11.92 14.24
C SER A 355 3.49 -10.47 13.91
N HIS A 356 4.76 -10.08 13.99
CA HIS A 356 5.20 -8.71 13.73
C HIS A 356 6.20 -8.65 12.59
N VAL A 357 5.97 -7.73 11.66
CA VAL A 357 6.88 -7.41 10.57
C VAL A 357 6.99 -5.91 10.42
N GLY A 358 8.20 -5.37 10.53
CA GLY A 358 8.44 -3.94 10.32
C GLY A 358 8.46 -3.60 8.85
N HIS A 359 7.86 -2.48 8.46
CA HIS A 359 7.81 -1.98 7.10
C HIS A 359 8.34 -0.54 7.01
N VAL A 360 9.14 -0.24 5.99
CA VAL A 360 9.57 1.13 5.72
C VAL A 360 8.43 1.91 5.05
N PHE A 361 7.63 2.61 5.85
CA PHE A 361 6.54 3.44 5.35
C PHE A 361 7.06 4.70 4.68
N ARG A 362 6.80 4.83 3.38
CA ARG A 362 7.20 5.98 2.57
C ARG A 362 6.06 6.98 2.50
N LYS A 363 6.36 8.28 2.56
CA LYS A 363 5.36 9.32 2.26
C LYS A 363 4.97 9.40 0.79
N ARG A 364 5.85 8.95 -0.11
CA ARG A 364 5.67 9.03 -1.57
C ARG A 364 6.15 7.74 -2.24
N THR A 365 5.50 7.36 -3.32
CA THR A 365 5.92 6.22 -4.14
C THR A 365 7.10 6.64 -5.05
N PRO A 366 8.22 5.91 -5.10
CA PRO A 366 9.33 6.20 -6.03
C PRO A 366 9.03 5.78 -7.49
N TYR A 367 7.93 5.07 -7.72
CA TYR A 367 7.66 4.39 -8.99
C TYR A 367 7.00 5.31 -10.03
N THR A 368 7.32 5.07 -11.30
CA THR A 368 6.63 5.70 -12.41
C THR A 368 5.32 4.96 -12.73
N PHE A 369 4.26 5.68 -13.11
CA PHE A 369 3.00 5.07 -13.54
C PHE A 369 2.88 5.20 -15.05
N VAL A 370 3.10 4.10 -15.78
CA VAL A 370 2.94 4.07 -17.24
C VAL A 370 1.47 4.33 -17.56
N GLY A 371 1.17 5.38 -18.33
CA GLY A 371 -0.21 5.85 -18.61
C GLY A 371 -0.76 6.88 -17.62
N GLY A 372 0.02 7.27 -16.59
CA GLY A 372 -0.35 8.29 -15.61
C GLY A 372 -1.08 7.74 -14.38
N THR A 373 -0.83 8.36 -13.23
CA THR A 373 -1.35 7.91 -11.91
C THR A 373 -2.87 7.79 -11.90
N ASN A 374 -3.59 8.75 -12.48
CA ASN A 374 -5.06 8.74 -12.48
C ASN A 374 -5.62 7.55 -13.28
N GLN A 375 -5.05 7.23 -14.45
CA GLN A 375 -5.51 6.12 -15.27
C GLN A 375 -5.33 4.77 -14.55
N VAL A 376 -4.19 4.60 -13.86
CA VAL A 376 -3.87 3.36 -13.14
C VAL A 376 -4.70 3.22 -11.87
N ILE A 377 -4.64 4.21 -10.98
CA ILE A 377 -5.28 4.14 -9.66
C ILE A 377 -6.80 4.10 -9.80
N TYR A 378 -7.40 5.00 -10.59
CA TYR A 378 -8.84 4.98 -10.80
C TYR A 378 -9.29 3.79 -11.66
N GLY A 379 -8.46 3.33 -12.61
CA GLY A 379 -8.75 2.15 -13.41
C GLY A 379 -8.90 0.92 -12.52
N ASN A 380 -7.91 0.66 -11.66
CA ASN A 380 -7.96 -0.45 -10.71
C ASN A 380 -9.11 -0.30 -9.71
N ALA A 381 -9.27 0.88 -9.10
CA ALA A 381 -10.36 1.14 -8.14
C ALA A 381 -11.75 0.94 -8.78
N LYS A 382 -11.92 1.36 -10.03
CA LYS A 382 -13.14 1.13 -10.80
C LYS A 382 -13.41 -0.35 -11.04
N ARG A 383 -12.39 -1.16 -11.34
CA ARG A 383 -12.55 -2.63 -11.42
C ARG A 383 -13.04 -3.21 -10.09
N VAL A 384 -12.49 -2.76 -8.95
CA VAL A 384 -12.97 -3.18 -7.62
C VAL A 384 -14.43 -2.81 -7.43
N ALA A 385 -14.78 -1.55 -7.68
CA ALA A 385 -16.14 -1.04 -7.47
C ALA A 385 -17.18 -1.77 -8.35
N GLU A 386 -16.89 -1.93 -9.64
CA GLU A 386 -17.80 -2.57 -10.60
C GLU A 386 -18.02 -4.06 -10.32
N VAL A 387 -17.01 -4.76 -9.81
CA VAL A 387 -17.12 -6.20 -9.55
C VAL A 387 -17.68 -6.49 -8.17
N TRP A 388 -17.31 -5.73 -7.13
CA TRP A 388 -17.51 -6.12 -5.73
C TRP A 388 -18.48 -5.24 -4.94
N MET A 389 -18.72 -3.98 -5.34
CA MET A 389 -19.48 -3.03 -4.50
C MET A 389 -20.99 -2.96 -4.79
N ASP A 390 -21.50 -3.73 -5.76
CA ASP A 390 -22.91 -3.72 -6.15
C ASP A 390 -23.42 -2.29 -6.42
N SER A 391 -24.55 -1.88 -5.81
CA SER A 391 -25.08 -0.52 -5.91
C SER A 391 -24.31 0.50 -5.07
N TYR A 392 -23.44 0.07 -4.16
CA TYR A 392 -22.63 0.97 -3.32
C TYR A 392 -21.45 1.59 -4.07
N LYS A 393 -21.14 1.12 -5.28
CA LYS A 393 -20.16 1.76 -6.18
C LYS A 393 -20.48 3.24 -6.47
N ASP A 394 -21.74 3.64 -6.35
CA ASP A 394 -22.15 5.03 -6.55
C ASP A 394 -21.60 5.96 -5.45
N PHE A 395 -21.38 5.47 -4.22
CA PHE A 395 -20.66 6.23 -3.20
C PHE A 395 -19.19 6.42 -3.57
N PHE A 396 -18.57 5.42 -4.20
CA PHE A 396 -17.22 5.57 -4.75
C PHE A 396 -17.17 6.61 -5.87
N TYR A 397 -18.12 6.57 -6.81
CA TYR A 397 -18.17 7.57 -7.87
C TYR A 397 -18.52 8.97 -7.37
N LEU A 398 -19.28 9.08 -6.28
CA LEU A 398 -19.50 10.35 -5.59
C LEU A 398 -18.21 10.88 -4.97
N ALA A 399 -17.45 10.03 -4.27
CA ALA A 399 -16.19 10.40 -3.63
C ALA A 399 -15.04 10.63 -4.62
N SER A 400 -15.06 9.96 -5.77
CA SER A 400 -14.04 10.02 -6.82
C SER A 400 -14.66 10.17 -8.22
N PRO A 401 -15.26 11.34 -8.56
CA PRO A 401 -15.95 11.53 -9.83
C PRO A 401 -15.08 11.30 -11.06
N GLY A 402 -13.77 11.58 -10.96
CA GLY A 402 -12.79 11.36 -12.03
C GLY A 402 -12.63 9.90 -12.46
N ALA A 403 -12.99 8.94 -11.62
CA ALA A 403 -12.90 7.52 -11.97
C ALA A 403 -13.90 7.11 -13.06
N ARG A 404 -14.99 7.87 -13.25
CA ARG A 404 -16.03 7.53 -14.25
C ARG A 404 -15.50 7.56 -15.68
N THR A 405 -14.65 8.54 -15.99
CA THR A 405 -14.11 8.75 -17.34
C THR A 405 -12.97 7.82 -17.70
N VAL A 406 -12.44 7.08 -16.71
CA VAL A 406 -11.35 6.13 -16.91
C VAL A 406 -11.89 4.82 -17.46
N ASP A 407 -11.25 4.31 -18.51
CA ASP A 407 -11.49 2.97 -19.03
C ASP A 407 -10.79 1.92 -18.13
N PRO A 408 -11.53 1.06 -17.43
CA PRO A 408 -10.96 0.01 -16.59
C PRO A 408 -10.53 -1.25 -17.38
N GLY A 409 -10.76 -1.30 -18.70
CA GLY A 409 -10.61 -2.52 -19.49
C GLY A 409 -11.67 -3.58 -19.17
N ASP A 410 -11.51 -4.79 -19.73
CA ASP A 410 -12.45 -5.89 -19.48
C ASP A 410 -12.24 -6.53 -18.10
N PHE A 411 -13.34 -6.70 -17.35
CA PHE A 411 -13.38 -7.36 -16.04
C PHE A 411 -14.45 -8.46 -16.00
N SER A 412 -14.93 -8.92 -17.16
CA SER A 412 -15.95 -9.96 -17.27
C SER A 412 -15.54 -11.28 -16.60
N ASP A 413 -14.25 -11.64 -16.62
CA ASP A 413 -13.74 -12.81 -15.89
C ASP A 413 -13.92 -12.71 -14.38
N ARG A 414 -13.75 -11.52 -13.82
CA ARG A 414 -13.94 -11.28 -12.37
C ARG A 414 -15.41 -11.37 -11.98
N GLN A 415 -16.31 -10.89 -12.83
CA GLN A 415 -17.76 -11.06 -12.64
C GLN A 415 -18.17 -12.53 -12.73
N ARG A 416 -17.66 -13.28 -13.73
CA ARG A 416 -17.90 -14.73 -13.85
C ARG A 416 -17.37 -15.49 -12.63
N LEU A 417 -16.19 -15.13 -12.14
CA LEU A 417 -15.60 -15.70 -10.92
C LEU A 417 -16.51 -15.47 -9.72
N ARG A 418 -16.95 -14.23 -9.48
CA ARG A 418 -17.86 -13.88 -8.38
C ARG A 418 -19.15 -14.70 -8.42
N ASN A 419 -19.74 -14.85 -9.61
CA ASN A 419 -20.95 -15.65 -9.81
C ASN A 419 -20.71 -17.14 -9.57
N ARG A 420 -19.60 -17.69 -10.11
CA ARG A 420 -19.25 -19.11 -9.97
C ARG A 420 -19.02 -19.53 -8.53
N LEU A 421 -18.41 -18.65 -7.73
CA LEU A 421 -18.15 -18.90 -6.31
C LEU A 421 -19.38 -18.66 -5.42
N GLY A 422 -20.49 -18.14 -5.96
CA GLY A 422 -21.70 -17.86 -5.18
C GLY A 422 -21.48 -16.81 -4.10
N CYS A 423 -20.63 -15.82 -4.36
CA CYS A 423 -20.24 -14.83 -3.36
C CYS A 423 -21.44 -13.96 -2.91
N LYS A 424 -21.41 -13.54 -1.65
CA LYS A 424 -22.41 -12.66 -1.02
C LYS A 424 -22.41 -11.27 -1.65
N SER A 425 -23.43 -10.49 -1.32
CA SER A 425 -23.54 -9.09 -1.73
C SER A 425 -22.64 -8.18 -0.89
N PHE A 426 -22.34 -7.00 -1.41
CA PHE A 426 -21.60 -5.98 -0.67
C PHE A 426 -22.41 -5.47 0.53
N ARG A 427 -23.75 -5.47 0.42
CA ARG A 427 -24.63 -5.22 1.57
C ARG A 427 -24.37 -6.20 2.70
N TRP A 428 -24.30 -7.49 2.40
CA TRP A 428 -23.98 -8.52 3.40
C TRP A 428 -22.60 -8.26 4.02
N TYR A 429 -21.60 -7.86 3.23
CA TYR A 429 -20.27 -7.50 3.73
C TYR A 429 -20.34 -6.34 4.74
N LEU A 430 -21.08 -5.27 4.43
CA LEU A 430 -21.25 -4.15 5.37
C LEU A 430 -22.05 -4.57 6.62
N GLU A 431 -23.06 -5.42 6.50
CA GLU A 431 -23.86 -5.89 7.65
C GLU A 431 -23.10 -6.84 8.58
N ASN A 432 -22.21 -7.68 8.04
CA ASN A 432 -21.65 -8.82 8.77
C ASN A 432 -20.15 -8.71 9.04
N VAL A 433 -19.41 -7.96 8.21
CA VAL A 433 -17.95 -7.83 8.31
C VAL A 433 -17.56 -6.44 8.78
N TYR A 434 -18.16 -5.40 8.20
CA TYR A 434 -17.83 -3.99 8.49
C TYR A 434 -19.05 -3.11 8.86
N PRO A 435 -19.85 -3.48 9.90
CA PRO A 435 -20.99 -2.67 10.33
C PRO A 435 -20.60 -1.29 10.88
N GLU A 436 -19.33 -1.11 11.24
CA GLU A 436 -18.76 0.14 11.76
C GLU A 436 -18.36 1.12 10.64
N SER A 437 -18.60 0.79 9.36
CA SER A 437 -18.31 1.70 8.23
C SER A 437 -19.04 3.04 8.36
N GLU A 438 -18.37 4.13 7.96
CA GLU A 438 -18.88 5.50 8.08
C GLU A 438 -20.13 5.79 7.22
N VAL A 439 -20.29 5.04 6.11
CA VAL A 439 -21.47 5.18 5.24
C VAL A 439 -22.49 4.14 5.66
N PRO A 440 -23.74 4.56 5.89
CA PRO A 440 -24.78 3.67 6.35
C PRO A 440 -25.14 2.63 5.29
N ILE A 441 -25.45 1.43 5.80
CA ILE A 441 -25.89 0.27 5.03
C ILE A 441 -27.13 0.59 4.19
N THR A 442 -28.03 1.42 4.72
CA THR A 442 -29.28 1.84 4.07
C THR A 442 -29.17 3.28 3.58
N TYR A 443 -29.65 3.52 2.36
CA TYR A 443 -29.75 4.85 1.75
C TYR A 443 -30.99 4.93 0.85
N TYR A 444 -31.53 6.14 0.72
CA TYR A 444 -32.73 6.40 -0.11
C TYR A 444 -32.37 7.00 -1.47
N SER A 445 -31.34 7.84 -1.53
CA SER A 445 -30.93 8.50 -2.76
C SER A 445 -29.43 8.82 -2.77
N ILE A 446 -28.83 8.75 -3.96
CA ILE A 446 -27.52 9.29 -4.28
C ILE A 446 -27.70 10.09 -5.56
N GLY A 447 -27.27 11.35 -5.59
CA GLY A 447 -27.41 12.23 -6.74
C GLY A 447 -27.50 13.70 -6.34
N PHE A 448 -28.48 14.40 -6.87
CA PHE A 448 -28.60 15.86 -6.75
C PHE A 448 -29.84 16.23 -5.94
N ILE A 449 -29.75 17.31 -5.18
CA ILE A 449 -30.86 17.84 -4.39
C ILE A 449 -31.26 19.18 -4.99
N LYS A 450 -32.40 19.22 -5.69
CA LYS A 450 -32.89 20.39 -6.43
C LYS A 450 -34.06 21.05 -5.69
N ASN A 451 -34.00 22.36 -5.49
CA ASN A 451 -35.11 23.14 -4.98
C ASN A 451 -36.14 23.43 -6.08
N VAL A 452 -37.43 23.25 -5.78
CA VAL A 452 -38.52 23.41 -6.76
C VAL A 452 -38.79 24.88 -7.04
N GLY A 453 -38.87 25.72 -6.01
CA GLY A 453 -39.24 27.14 -6.15
C GLY A 453 -38.20 27.96 -6.90
N THR A 454 -36.91 27.70 -6.69
CA THR A 454 -35.82 28.48 -7.30
C THR A 454 -35.15 27.79 -8.48
N ASN A 455 -35.41 26.50 -8.71
CA ASN A 455 -34.68 25.66 -9.67
C ASN A 455 -33.16 25.57 -9.44
N LEU A 456 -32.67 25.94 -8.25
CA LEU A 456 -31.27 25.81 -7.86
C LEU A 456 -31.02 24.44 -7.20
N CYS A 457 -29.77 23.99 -7.24
CA CYS A 457 -29.32 22.74 -6.62
C CYS A 457 -28.46 23.03 -5.40
N LEU A 458 -28.58 22.18 -4.39
CA LEU A 458 -27.71 22.18 -3.22
C LEU A 458 -26.27 21.88 -3.65
N GLN A 459 -25.34 22.69 -3.20
CA GLN A 459 -23.93 22.63 -3.54
C GLN A 459 -23.06 22.79 -2.29
N MET A 460 -21.91 22.13 -2.30
CA MET A 460 -20.83 22.37 -1.37
C MET A 460 -19.84 23.36 -2.00
N ASP A 461 -19.71 24.54 -1.40
CA ASP A 461 -18.74 25.56 -1.79
C ASP A 461 -17.51 25.49 -0.87
N SER A 462 -16.31 25.68 -1.44
CA SER A 462 -15.04 25.72 -0.69
C SER A 462 -14.60 27.17 -0.46
N HIS A 463 -14.42 27.55 0.80
CA HIS A 463 -13.84 28.82 1.22
C HIS A 463 -12.57 28.57 2.04
N GLY A 464 -11.41 28.61 1.36
CA GLY A 464 -10.14 28.22 1.97
C GLY A 464 -10.15 26.73 2.35
N SER A 465 -9.94 26.42 3.63
CA SER A 465 -9.99 25.05 4.17
C SER A 465 -11.37 24.61 4.67
N LYS A 466 -12.39 25.50 4.62
CA LYS A 466 -13.74 25.21 5.11
C LYS A 466 -14.71 25.00 3.94
N HIS A 467 -15.62 24.06 4.12
CA HIS A 467 -16.74 23.83 3.21
C HIS A 467 -18.02 24.41 3.83
N VAL A 468 -18.85 25.04 3.00
CA VAL A 468 -20.16 25.57 3.39
C VAL A 468 -21.23 25.10 2.41
N PRO A 469 -22.46 24.83 2.87
CA PRO A 469 -23.55 24.49 1.99
C PRO A 469 -24.15 25.75 1.36
N SER A 470 -24.47 25.69 0.07
CA SER A 470 -25.10 26.79 -0.67
C SER A 470 -26.06 26.25 -1.73
N VAL A 471 -26.77 27.13 -2.42
CA VAL A 471 -27.55 26.77 -3.62
C VAL A 471 -27.01 27.47 -4.85
N ARG A 472 -26.82 26.72 -5.94
CA ARG A 472 -26.25 27.20 -7.21
C ARG A 472 -27.03 26.66 -8.40
N PRO A 473 -26.88 27.25 -9.60
CA PRO A 473 -27.46 26.66 -10.81
C PRO A 473 -27.10 25.18 -10.94
N CYS A 474 -28.08 24.35 -11.26
CA CYS A 474 -27.86 22.91 -11.37
C CYS A 474 -26.92 22.57 -12.52
N GLN A 475 -25.69 22.19 -12.17
CA GLN A 475 -24.66 21.71 -13.10
C GLN A 475 -24.71 20.18 -13.22
N TYR A 476 -25.32 19.51 -12.24
CA TYR A 476 -25.41 18.05 -12.13
C TYR A 476 -24.03 17.38 -12.12
N THR A 477 -23.08 18.01 -11.43
CA THR A 477 -21.72 17.52 -11.23
C THR A 477 -21.57 16.92 -9.84
N LEU A 478 -21.12 15.65 -9.75
CA LEU A 478 -20.96 14.97 -8.46
C LEU A 478 -19.93 15.64 -7.54
N LEU A 479 -18.94 16.35 -8.10
CA LEU A 479 -17.83 16.93 -7.35
C LEU A 479 -18.27 17.91 -6.26
N ASN A 480 -19.29 18.72 -6.55
CA ASN A 480 -19.77 19.80 -5.68
C ASN A 480 -21.28 19.75 -5.44
N GLN A 481 -22.07 19.14 -6.33
CA GLN A 481 -23.53 19.01 -6.17
C GLN A 481 -23.97 17.56 -5.89
N GLY A 482 -23.03 16.65 -5.69
CA GLY A 482 -23.32 15.27 -5.34
C GLY A 482 -23.60 15.10 -3.84
N TRP A 483 -24.76 14.50 -3.54
CA TRP A 483 -25.24 14.22 -2.20
C TRP A 483 -25.78 12.80 -2.09
N SER A 484 -25.73 12.26 -0.88
CA SER A 484 -26.45 11.04 -0.51
C SER A 484 -27.41 11.34 0.63
N TYR A 485 -28.61 10.77 0.56
CA TYR A 485 -29.59 10.79 1.65
C TYR A 485 -29.71 9.39 2.24
N THR A 486 -29.30 9.26 3.50
CA THR A 486 -29.14 7.97 4.16
C THR A 486 -30.44 7.46 4.78
N GLY A 487 -30.51 6.16 5.05
CA GLY A 487 -31.62 5.52 5.74
C GLY A 487 -31.86 6.07 7.15
N SER A 488 -30.80 6.55 7.81
CA SER A 488 -30.85 7.20 9.12
C SER A 488 -31.31 8.66 9.08
N GLY A 489 -31.37 9.28 7.89
CA GLY A 489 -31.80 10.66 7.69
C GLY A 489 -30.65 11.68 7.57
N GLN A 490 -29.44 11.28 7.20
CA GLN A 490 -28.32 12.21 7.00
C GLN A 490 -28.24 12.63 5.53
N ILE A 491 -28.00 13.92 5.27
CA ILE A 491 -27.69 14.44 3.94
C ILE A 491 -26.18 14.65 3.86
N ARG A 492 -25.49 13.83 3.07
CA ARG A 492 -24.01 13.73 3.10
C ARG A 492 -23.38 14.07 1.77
N SER A 493 -22.22 14.72 1.82
CA SER A 493 -21.29 14.84 0.70
C SER A 493 -19.90 14.50 1.22
N SER A 494 -19.27 13.45 0.68
CA SER A 494 -18.03 12.89 1.21
C SER A 494 -18.14 12.54 2.73
N GLU A 495 -17.17 12.95 3.54
CA GLU A 495 -17.12 12.75 5.00
C GLU A 495 -17.92 13.81 5.79
N GLN A 496 -18.64 14.70 5.12
CA GLN A 496 -19.39 15.81 5.74
C GLN A 496 -20.90 15.64 5.64
N CYS A 497 -21.60 16.11 6.66
CA CYS A 497 -23.05 16.07 6.81
C CYS A 497 -23.61 17.49 6.85
N LEU A 498 -24.74 17.71 6.17
CA LEU A 498 -25.52 18.93 6.33
C LEU A 498 -26.06 19.00 7.75
N SER A 499 -25.71 20.06 8.46
CA SER A 499 -26.08 20.32 9.85
C SER A 499 -26.88 21.62 9.95
N SER A 500 -27.64 21.76 11.04
CA SER A 500 -28.28 23.00 11.43
C SER A 500 -27.63 23.50 12.71
N ARG A 501 -26.82 24.56 12.61
CA ARG A 501 -26.15 25.14 13.77
C ARG A 501 -27.03 26.23 14.37
N LEU A 502 -27.37 26.06 15.66
CA LEU A 502 -28.22 26.98 16.43
C LEU A 502 -29.61 27.24 15.82
N ASN A 503 -30.07 26.42 14.86
CA ASN A 503 -31.30 26.60 14.10
C ASN A 503 -31.34 27.91 13.28
N VAL A 504 -30.18 28.52 13.00
CA VAL A 504 -30.10 29.79 12.25
C VAL A 504 -29.37 29.61 10.92
N GLU A 505 -28.36 28.73 10.87
CA GLU A 505 -27.48 28.59 9.70
C GLU A 505 -27.28 27.13 9.32
N ALA A 506 -27.35 26.84 8.02
CA ALA A 506 -26.98 25.54 7.48
C ALA A 506 -25.45 25.45 7.39
N THR A 507 -24.87 24.43 8.01
CA THR A 507 -23.41 24.23 8.04
C THR A 507 -23.06 22.83 7.54
N LEU A 508 -21.76 22.60 7.27
CA LEU A 508 -21.22 21.26 7.01
C LEU A 508 -20.32 20.84 8.17
N GLU A 509 -20.65 19.70 8.77
CA GLU A 509 -19.98 19.17 9.95
C GLU A 509 -19.53 17.73 9.71
N LYS A 510 -18.63 17.21 10.56
CA LYS A 510 -18.27 15.79 10.52
C LYS A 510 -19.52 14.96 10.84
N CYS A 511 -19.71 13.88 10.10
CA CYS A 511 -20.85 12.99 10.30
C CYS A 511 -20.72 12.14 11.59
N ILE A 512 -21.11 12.71 12.73
CA ILE A 512 -21.06 12.04 14.04
C ILE A 512 -22.47 11.53 14.39
N LEU A 513 -22.63 10.22 14.61
CA LEU A 513 -23.94 9.59 14.87
C LEU A 513 -24.69 10.15 16.08
N ASN A 514 -23.98 10.69 17.06
CA ASN A 514 -24.57 11.23 18.29
C ASN A 514 -24.91 12.72 18.19
N GLU A 515 -24.69 13.36 17.05
CA GLU A 515 -25.00 14.78 16.83
C GLU A 515 -26.43 14.92 16.28
N PRO A 516 -27.42 15.43 17.05
CA PRO A 516 -28.80 15.49 16.59
C PRO A 516 -29.01 16.47 15.43
N SER A 517 -28.15 17.48 15.30
CA SER A 517 -28.30 18.56 14.33
C SER A 517 -28.15 18.15 12.86
N ILE A 518 -27.55 16.97 12.60
CA ILE A 518 -27.30 16.44 11.25
C ILE A 518 -28.39 15.50 10.71
N PHE A 519 -29.49 15.32 11.44
CA PHE A 519 -30.57 14.40 11.05
C PHE A 519 -31.80 15.14 10.51
N TRP A 520 -32.31 14.61 9.39
CA TRP A 520 -33.37 15.17 8.57
C TRP A 520 -34.37 14.08 8.21
N ASP A 521 -35.66 14.40 8.37
CA ASP A 521 -36.76 13.60 7.87
C ASP A 521 -37.20 14.14 6.52
N TYR A 522 -37.21 13.27 5.51
CA TYR A 522 -37.69 13.58 4.17
C TYR A 522 -38.91 12.75 3.85
N ASP A 523 -39.97 13.42 3.44
CA ASP A 523 -41.14 12.78 2.86
C ASP A 523 -41.25 13.18 1.38
N GLY A 524 -41.28 12.18 0.49
CA GLY A 524 -41.35 12.39 -0.94
C GLY A 524 -42.68 13.00 -1.43
N ALA A 525 -43.76 12.86 -0.65
CA ALA A 525 -45.05 13.46 -0.98
C ALA A 525 -45.06 14.96 -0.72
N SER A 526 -44.63 15.37 0.48
CA SER A 526 -44.50 16.79 0.83
C SER A 526 -43.26 17.46 0.20
N ARG A 527 -42.24 16.68 -0.16
CA ARG A 527 -40.93 17.12 -0.69
C ARG A 527 -40.18 18.02 0.31
N LEU A 528 -40.46 17.91 1.59
CA LEU A 528 -39.84 18.74 2.62
C LEU A 528 -38.69 17.99 3.29
N PHE A 529 -37.61 18.73 3.58
CA PHE A 529 -36.59 18.28 4.53
C PHE A 529 -36.83 18.93 5.88
N ARG A 530 -37.36 18.16 6.82
CA ARG A 530 -37.60 18.60 8.19
C ARG A 530 -36.42 18.22 9.07
N GLN A 531 -35.84 19.19 9.75
CA GLN A 531 -34.72 18.98 10.67
C GLN A 531 -35.27 18.43 12.01
N ARG A 532 -34.65 17.36 12.53
CA ARG A 532 -35.21 16.61 13.69
C ARG A 532 -35.17 17.38 15.02
N LEU A 533 -34.17 18.22 15.23
CA LEU A 533 -33.95 18.98 16.47
C LEU A 533 -34.87 20.21 16.58
N SER A 534 -34.93 21.05 15.55
CA SER A 534 -35.71 22.28 15.49
C SER A 534 -37.15 22.06 15.03
N SER A 535 -37.43 20.94 14.36
CA SER A 535 -38.68 20.68 13.66
C SER A 535 -38.99 21.66 12.52
N GLU A 536 -38.02 22.47 12.10
CA GLU A 536 -38.15 23.40 10.98
C GLU A 536 -37.73 22.75 9.66
N CYS A 537 -38.21 23.30 8.55
CA CYS A 537 -37.90 22.82 7.22
C CYS A 537 -36.84 23.68 6.54
N LEU A 538 -35.95 23.02 5.80
CA LEU A 538 -34.94 23.66 4.98
C LEU A 538 -35.60 24.40 3.80
N ALA A 539 -35.28 25.67 3.62
CA ALA A 539 -35.80 26.50 2.53
C ALA A 539 -34.69 27.30 1.85
N VAL A 540 -34.99 27.81 0.65
CA VAL A 540 -34.15 28.82 -0.01
C VAL A 540 -34.73 30.21 0.26
N GLY A 541 -33.93 31.10 0.84
CA GLY A 541 -34.28 32.49 1.09
C GLY A 541 -34.24 33.36 -0.17
N GLN A 542 -34.71 34.60 -0.05
CA GLN A 542 -34.77 35.54 -1.18
C GLN A 542 -33.37 35.91 -1.70
N GLN A 543 -32.34 35.78 -0.88
CA GLN A 543 -30.95 36.04 -1.26
C GLN A 543 -30.23 34.78 -1.77
N HIS A 544 -30.97 33.70 -2.02
CA HIS A 544 -30.44 32.37 -2.35
C HIS A 544 -29.54 31.78 -1.26
N ASP A 545 -29.81 32.13 -0.01
CA ASP A 545 -29.26 31.56 1.20
C ASP A 545 -30.10 30.37 1.69
N LEU A 546 -29.47 29.43 2.39
CA LEU A 546 -30.18 28.31 3.03
C LEU A 546 -30.69 28.77 4.39
N ILE A 547 -32.00 28.71 4.58
CA ILE A 547 -32.69 29.18 5.79
C ILE A 547 -33.61 28.10 6.37
N PHE A 548 -34.02 28.27 7.63
CA PHE A 548 -34.97 27.42 8.31
C PHE A 548 -36.30 28.16 8.48
N LYS A 549 -37.42 27.47 8.21
CA LYS A 549 -38.77 28.01 8.35
C LYS A 549 -39.72 26.97 8.93
N THR A 550 -40.84 27.42 9.48
CA THR A 550 -41.97 26.53 9.78
C THR A 550 -42.38 25.77 8.51
N CYS A 551 -42.50 24.46 8.62
CA CYS A 551 -42.79 23.56 7.51
C CYS A 551 -44.12 23.89 6.83
N ASN A 552 -44.09 24.18 5.54
CA ASN A 552 -45.26 24.48 4.72
C ASN A 552 -45.15 23.77 3.36
N MET A 553 -46.09 22.87 3.06
CA MET A 553 -46.10 22.09 1.80
C MET A 553 -46.41 22.94 0.56
N ASP A 554 -47.09 24.08 0.74
CA ASP A 554 -47.43 24.99 -0.36
C ASP A 554 -46.27 25.94 -0.70
N ASP A 555 -45.27 26.07 0.20
CA ASP A 555 -44.10 26.89 -0.03
C ASP A 555 -43.08 26.14 -0.92
N LEU A 556 -43.09 26.46 -2.22
CA LEU A 556 -42.18 25.85 -3.18
C LEU A 556 -40.70 26.12 -2.86
N ALA A 557 -40.37 27.15 -2.06
CA ALA A 557 -39.00 27.38 -1.61
C ALA A 557 -38.54 26.34 -0.57
N GLN A 558 -39.46 25.61 0.06
CA GLN A 558 -39.17 24.48 0.97
C GLN A 558 -39.22 23.11 0.27
N ALA A 559 -39.70 23.05 -0.98
CA ALA A 559 -39.83 21.80 -1.71
C ALA A 559 -38.52 21.40 -2.40
N TRP A 560 -38.04 20.19 -2.13
CA TRP A 560 -36.79 19.61 -2.64
C TRP A 560 -37.03 18.28 -3.36
N ILE A 561 -36.42 18.13 -4.53
CA ILE A 561 -36.44 16.91 -5.33
C ILE A 561 -35.09 16.20 -5.19
N LEU A 562 -35.13 14.93 -4.78
CA LEU A 562 -33.98 14.04 -4.80
C LEU A 562 -33.87 13.41 -6.18
N GLN A 563 -33.06 14.03 -7.04
CA GLN A 563 -32.79 13.51 -8.36
C GLN A 563 -31.70 12.45 -8.26
N LYS A 564 -32.08 11.19 -8.48
CA LYS A 564 -31.13 10.08 -8.51
C LYS A 564 -30.11 10.30 -9.61
N PHE A 565 -28.88 9.96 -9.27
CA PHE A 565 -27.78 9.88 -10.21
C PHE A 565 -28.00 8.75 -11.20
N ASP A 566 -27.70 8.98 -12.48
CA ASP A 566 -27.67 7.95 -13.51
C ASP A 566 -26.31 7.89 -14.23
N ALA A 567 -26.10 6.84 -15.01
CA ALA A 567 -24.86 6.64 -15.76
C ALA A 567 -24.60 7.72 -16.85
N LEU A 568 -25.61 8.49 -17.28
CA LEU A 568 -25.56 9.45 -18.39
C LEU A 568 -25.29 10.89 -17.95
N THR A 569 -25.25 11.15 -16.64
CA THR A 569 -25.03 12.49 -16.11
C THR A 569 -23.62 13.02 -16.46
N LYS A 570 -23.55 14.22 -17.07
CA LYS A 570 -22.31 14.85 -17.55
C LYS A 570 -21.32 15.07 -16.41
N VAL A 571 -20.13 14.46 -16.51
CA VAL A 571 -19.01 14.73 -15.60
C VAL A 571 -18.20 15.87 -16.17
N VAL A 572 -18.24 17.04 -15.52
CA VAL A 572 -17.24 18.09 -15.77
C VAL A 572 -16.04 17.75 -14.90
N VAL A 573 -14.99 17.20 -15.50
CA VAL A 573 -13.71 16.98 -14.84
C VAL A 573 -12.98 18.33 -14.84
N PRO A 574 -12.71 18.96 -13.68
CA PRO A 574 -11.82 20.12 -13.66
C PRO A 574 -10.46 19.67 -14.21
N ALA A 575 -9.84 20.48 -15.07
CA ALA A 575 -8.44 20.28 -15.41
C ALA A 575 -7.62 20.46 -14.13
N VAL A 576 -7.28 19.36 -13.46
CA VAL A 576 -6.46 19.40 -12.25
C VAL A 576 -5.05 19.80 -12.67
N SER A 577 -4.69 21.05 -12.38
CA SER A 577 -3.29 21.48 -12.34
C SER A 577 -2.58 20.64 -11.28
N LYS A 578 -1.35 20.19 -11.59
CA LYS A 578 -0.42 19.40 -10.75
C LYS A 578 -0.63 19.55 -9.23
N ALA A 579 -1.52 18.77 -8.62
CA ALA A 579 -1.61 18.52 -7.18
C ALA A 579 -2.77 17.55 -6.84
N LEU A 580 -2.82 16.39 -7.48
CA LEU A 580 -3.32 15.18 -6.82
C LEU A 580 -2.11 14.24 -6.71
N GLN A 581 -1.11 14.69 -5.94
CA GLN A 581 -0.32 13.71 -5.20
C GLN A 581 -1.32 13.09 -4.25
N VAL A 582 -1.83 11.92 -4.63
CA VAL A 582 -2.60 11.12 -3.70
C VAL A 582 -1.61 10.76 -2.61
N ASP A 583 -1.68 11.50 -1.51
CA ASP A 583 -1.09 11.12 -0.24
C ASP A 583 -1.81 9.85 0.21
N TYR A 584 -1.51 8.72 -0.44
CA TYR A 584 -1.64 7.39 0.15
C TYR A 584 -0.56 7.26 1.22
N VAL A 585 -0.50 8.22 2.14
CA VAL A 585 0.27 8.02 3.34
C VAL A 585 -0.61 7.13 4.18
N VAL A 586 -0.16 5.88 4.34
CA VAL A 586 -0.62 5.00 5.41
C VAL A 586 -0.18 5.66 6.72
N GLN A 587 -0.85 6.74 7.12
CA GLN A 587 -0.60 7.41 8.39
C GLN A 587 -1.26 6.57 9.47
N MET A 588 -0.47 5.73 10.13
CA MET A 588 -0.76 5.37 11.49
C MET A 588 -0.53 6.59 12.36
N GLU A 589 -1.54 6.99 13.14
CA GLU A 589 -1.42 8.09 14.09
C GLU A 589 -0.27 7.83 15.07
N GLU A 590 0.39 8.89 15.54
CA GLU A 590 1.48 8.77 16.53
C GLU A 590 1.01 8.07 17.83
N SER A 591 -0.28 8.18 18.15
CA SER A 591 -0.95 7.52 19.27
C SER A 591 -0.92 5.98 19.21
N GLN A 592 -0.64 5.39 18.05
CA GLN A 592 -0.63 3.93 17.83
C GLN A 592 0.77 3.32 17.91
N ARG A 593 1.79 4.09 18.31
CA ARG A 593 3.20 3.65 18.33
C ARG A 593 3.68 3.45 19.77
N CYS A 594 4.13 2.24 20.11
CA CYS A 594 4.69 1.97 21.44
C CYS A 594 6.21 1.73 21.35
N PRO A 595 7.04 2.41 22.17
CA PRO A 595 8.47 2.15 22.21
C PRO A 595 8.76 0.79 22.87
N CYS A 596 9.66 0.03 22.26
CA CYS A 596 10.23 -1.19 22.81
C CYS A 596 11.02 -0.88 24.09
N ARG A 597 10.65 -1.48 25.23
CA ARG A 597 11.53 -1.48 26.42
C ARG A 597 12.72 -2.40 26.15
N GLY A 598 13.93 -1.83 26.14
CA GLY A 598 15.11 -2.56 26.55
C GLY A 598 15.02 -2.83 28.05
N ASP A 599 15.52 -3.99 28.48
CA ASP A 599 15.46 -4.44 29.86
C ASP A 599 16.11 -3.38 30.80
N GLY A 600 15.28 -2.78 31.67
CA GLY A 600 15.65 -1.92 32.80
C GLY A 600 16.30 -0.55 32.49
N THR A 601 15.57 0.56 32.64
CA THR A 601 16.14 1.86 33.17
C THR A 601 15.19 3.04 33.38
N LEU A 602 13.88 3.04 33.06
CA LEU A 602 13.01 4.22 33.30
C LEU A 602 11.72 3.94 34.09
N PRO A 603 11.26 4.89 34.96
CA PRO A 603 10.25 4.64 35.98
C PRO A 603 8.83 4.45 35.42
N ILE A 604 8.04 3.68 36.16
CA ILE A 604 6.72 3.10 35.81
C ILE A 604 5.59 4.16 35.68
N ALA A 605 5.79 5.40 36.10
CA ALA A 605 4.69 6.36 36.28
C ALA A 605 4.25 7.10 34.99
N GLU A 606 5.14 7.34 34.02
CA GLU A 606 4.81 8.14 32.82
C GLU A 606 4.34 7.31 31.61
N THR A 607 4.40 5.97 31.69
CA THR A 607 4.07 5.06 30.57
C THR A 607 2.63 4.53 30.60
N ARG A 608 1.84 4.83 31.63
CA ARG A 608 0.44 4.36 31.73
C ARG A 608 -0.54 5.14 30.86
N SER A 609 -0.18 6.30 30.30
CA SER A 609 -1.11 7.11 29.50
C SER A 609 -1.02 6.88 27.98
N LEU A 610 -0.02 6.14 27.48
CA LEU A 610 0.23 5.99 26.03
C LEU A 610 -0.01 4.58 25.47
N CYS A 611 -0.06 3.52 26.29
CA CYS A 611 -0.23 2.14 25.81
C CYS A 611 -1.32 1.37 26.60
N ASN A 612 -2.33 2.07 27.15
CA ASN A 612 -3.49 1.49 27.84
C ASN A 612 -4.81 1.93 27.20
#